data_AF-A0A0B7FUK3-F1
#
_entry.id   AF-A0A0B7FUK3-F1
#
_cell.length_a   1.000
_cell.length_b   1.000
_cell.length_c   1.000
_cell.angle_alpha   90.00
_cell.angle_beta   90.00
_cell.angle_gamma   90.00
#
_symmetry.space_group_name_H-M   'P 1'
#
loop_
_entity.id
_entity.type
_entity.pdbx_description
1 polymer ?
#
loop_
_entity_poly.entity_id
_entity_poly.type
_entity_poly.pdbx_seq_one_letter_code
_entity_poly.pdbx_strand_id
1 'polypeptide(L)'
;MEQHDWVHLACHASQNLKDPNKSGFHLHNGTLDLAAISQRTFRSKGLAFLSACQTAMGDEKLPDEVIHLASGMLMAGYRSVIATMWSVMDDDAPFIADKVYESLMKDGKIGNGEAGRALHDAVAGLRTLVGEKKFGRWVPYVHIGS
;
A
#
# COMPACT_ATOMS: atom_id res chain seq x y z
N MET A 1 10.61 -5.06 -9.56
CA MET A 1 10.03 -3.73 -9.89
C MET A 1 10.31 -3.30 -11.33
N GLU A 2 11.52 -3.47 -11.87
CA GLU A 2 11.84 -3.03 -13.25
C GLU A 2 11.06 -3.79 -14.33
N GLN A 3 11.01 -5.11 -14.24
CA GLN A 3 10.45 -5.98 -15.29
C GLN A 3 8.95 -6.28 -15.16
N HIS A 4 8.30 -5.89 -14.06
CA HIS A 4 6.91 -6.23 -13.77
C HIS A 4 6.11 -4.97 -13.49
N ASP A 5 4.85 -4.94 -13.94
CA ASP A 5 4.01 -3.75 -13.78
C ASP A 5 3.39 -3.65 -12.40
N TRP A 6 3.27 -4.77 -11.70
CA TRP A 6 2.72 -4.83 -10.35
C TRP A 6 3.80 -5.28 -9.36
N VAL A 7 3.72 -4.78 -8.14
CA VAL A 7 4.55 -5.23 -7.02
C VAL A 7 3.67 -5.44 -5.80
N HIS A 8 3.95 -6.51 -5.06
CA HIS A 8 3.37 -6.79 -3.75
C HIS A 8 4.49 -6.85 -2.72
N LEU A 9 4.41 -6.03 -1.68
CA LEU A 9 5.38 -6.01 -0.58
C LEU A 9 4.67 -6.46 0.70
N ALA A 10 4.79 -7.75 1.03
CA ALA A 10 4.34 -8.34 2.28
C ALA A 10 5.56 -8.51 3.21
N CYS A 11 5.85 -7.47 3.97
CA CYS A 11 7.04 -7.40 4.82
C CYS A 11 6.83 -6.37 5.94
N HIS A 12 7.82 -6.22 6.82
CA HIS A 12 7.80 -5.11 7.75
C HIS A 12 8.19 -3.81 7.03
N ALA A 13 7.57 -2.71 7.44
CA ALA A 13 7.97 -1.37 7.07
C ALA A 13 8.16 -0.54 8.33
N SER A 14 9.00 0.48 8.25
CA SER A 14 9.18 1.46 9.32
C SER A 14 9.11 2.87 8.77
N GLN A 15 8.49 3.76 9.56
CA GLN A 15 8.50 5.20 9.33
C GLN A 15 9.57 5.84 10.22
N ASN A 16 10.43 6.66 9.64
CA ASN A 16 11.41 7.45 10.37
C ASN A 16 10.96 8.91 10.43
N LEU A 17 10.29 9.27 11.52
CA LEU A 17 9.76 10.64 11.74
C LEU A 17 10.85 11.72 11.84
N LYS A 18 12.12 11.34 12.06
CA LYS A 18 13.24 12.31 12.09
C LYS A 18 13.83 12.55 10.71
N ASP A 19 13.78 11.55 9.85
CA ASP A 19 14.33 11.58 8.50
C ASP A 19 13.47 10.68 7.60
N PRO A 20 12.36 11.19 7.05
CA PRO A 20 11.40 10.40 6.28
C PRO A 20 12.00 9.67 5.07
N ASN A 21 13.12 10.17 4.54
CA ASN A 21 13.84 9.52 3.44
C ASN A 21 14.42 8.15 3.85
N LYS A 22 14.60 7.90 5.15
CA LYS A 22 15.04 6.61 5.71
C LYS A 22 13.89 5.70 6.10
N SER A 23 12.63 6.11 5.93
CA SER A 23 11.49 5.19 6.01
C SER A 23 11.64 4.13 4.92
N GLY A 24 11.28 2.88 5.18
CA GLY A 24 11.56 1.82 4.21
C GLY A 24 10.93 0.47 4.51
N PHE A 25 10.99 -0.39 3.50
CA PHE A 25 10.59 -1.79 3.59
C PHE A 25 11.79 -2.65 3.98
N HIS A 26 11.63 -3.52 4.97
CA HIS A 26 12.65 -4.45 5.41
C HIS A 26 12.60 -5.72 4.56
N LEU A 27 13.55 -5.85 3.64
CA LEU A 27 13.72 -6.98 2.75
C LEU A 27 14.83 -7.91 3.28
N HIS A 28 14.94 -9.10 2.72
CA HIS A 28 15.92 -10.10 3.17
C HIS A 28 17.39 -9.62 3.06
N ASN A 29 17.69 -8.70 2.16
CA ASN A 29 19.03 -8.18 1.87
C ASN A 29 19.23 -6.73 2.31
N GLY A 30 18.33 -6.18 3.12
CA GLY A 30 18.43 -4.81 3.63
C GLY A 30 17.13 -4.04 3.50
N THR A 31 17.23 -2.73 3.66
CA THR A 31 16.06 -1.84 3.62
C THR A 31 15.95 -1.20 2.24
N LEU A 32 14.77 -1.33 1.61
CA LEU A 32 14.39 -0.49 0.48
C LEU A 32 13.78 0.79 1.04
N ASP A 33 14.63 1.82 1.19
CA ASP A 33 14.22 3.10 1.74
C ASP A 33 13.57 4.02 0.71
N LEU A 34 12.91 5.05 1.22
CA LEU A 34 12.17 6.01 0.41
C LEU A 34 13.08 6.81 -0.51
N ALA A 35 14.32 7.11 -0.09
CA ALA A 35 15.32 7.74 -0.94
C ALA A 35 15.63 6.88 -2.17
N ALA A 36 15.88 5.58 -1.98
CA ALA A 36 16.15 4.64 -3.05
C ALA A 36 14.94 4.43 -3.96
N ILE A 37 13.72 4.43 -3.42
CA ILE A 37 12.48 4.36 -4.23
C ILE A 37 12.33 5.62 -5.08
N SER A 38 12.48 6.80 -4.49
CA SER A 38 12.25 8.10 -5.14
C SER A 38 13.27 8.43 -6.22
N GLN A 39 14.45 7.81 -6.18
CA GLN A 39 15.46 7.90 -7.25
C GLN A 39 15.11 7.03 -8.47
N ARG A 40 14.12 6.15 -8.38
CA ARG A 40 13.69 5.33 -9.52
C ARG A 40 12.65 6.09 -10.34
N THR A 41 12.68 5.89 -11.64
CA THR A 41 11.64 6.39 -12.55
C THR A 41 11.23 5.26 -13.47
N PHE A 42 10.13 4.60 -13.12
CA PHE A 42 9.52 3.59 -13.95
C PHE A 42 8.51 4.24 -14.90
N ARG A 43 8.44 3.73 -16.14
CA ARG A 43 7.38 4.11 -17.08
C ARG A 43 6.20 3.16 -16.91
N SER A 44 5.01 3.72 -16.73
CA SER A 44 3.72 3.04 -16.88
C SER A 44 3.49 1.83 -15.96
N LYS A 45 3.89 1.89 -14.69
CA LYS A 45 3.57 0.81 -13.74
C LYS A 45 2.09 0.82 -13.36
N GLY A 46 1.57 -0.36 -12.99
CA GLY A 46 0.17 -0.58 -12.64
C GLY A 46 -0.07 -0.34 -11.16
N LEU A 47 0.20 -1.38 -10.35
CA LEU A 47 -0.19 -1.45 -8.94
C LEU A 47 1.01 -1.69 -8.02
N ALA A 48 1.10 -0.91 -6.95
CA ALA A 48 1.88 -1.27 -5.78
C ALA A 48 0.95 -1.65 -4.63
N PHE A 49 0.99 -2.91 -4.21
CA PHE A 49 0.28 -3.38 -3.02
C PHE A 49 1.26 -3.44 -1.86
N LEU A 50 1.07 -2.59 -0.85
CA LEU A 50 1.95 -2.45 0.30
C LEU A 50 1.30 -3.12 1.52
N SER A 51 1.45 -4.45 1.61
CA SER A 51 0.99 -5.26 2.74
C SER A 51 1.96 -5.16 3.92
N ALA A 52 2.17 -3.95 4.39
CA ALA A 52 3.03 -3.63 5.52
C ALA A 52 2.41 -2.51 6.34
N CYS A 53 2.60 -2.57 7.66
CA CYS A 53 2.08 -1.60 8.62
C CYS A 53 2.59 -0.18 8.33
N GLN A 54 1.73 0.83 8.52
CA GLN A 54 2.11 2.25 8.54
C GLN A 54 2.76 2.74 7.23
N THR A 55 2.38 2.16 6.10
CA THR A 55 2.88 2.54 4.77
C THR A 55 2.25 3.82 4.22
N ALA A 56 1.18 4.30 4.85
CA ALA A 56 0.47 5.56 4.60
C ALA A 56 0.15 6.34 5.89
N MET A 57 0.92 6.16 6.98
CA MET A 57 0.63 6.80 8.27
C MET A 57 0.82 8.33 8.29
N GLY A 58 1.62 8.89 7.37
CA GLY A 58 1.97 10.31 7.37
C GLY A 58 2.82 10.73 8.58
N ASP A 59 3.16 12.02 8.67
CA ASP A 59 3.83 12.63 9.82
C ASP A 59 2.80 13.34 10.73
N GLU A 60 2.94 13.23 12.06
CA GLU A 60 1.99 13.84 13.01
C GLU A 60 2.02 15.38 13.00
N LYS A 61 3.16 16.00 12.68
CA LYS A 61 3.35 17.46 12.64
C LYS A 61 3.10 18.03 11.25
N LEU A 62 3.27 17.21 10.23
CA LEU A 62 3.06 17.57 8.83
C LEU A 62 2.19 16.50 8.16
N PRO A 63 0.91 16.36 8.57
CA PRO A 63 0.01 15.34 8.03
C PRO A 63 -0.25 15.52 6.52
N ASP A 64 -0.07 16.75 6.01
CA ASP A 64 -0.16 17.10 4.60
C ASP A 64 1.20 17.04 3.86
N GLU A 65 2.34 16.85 4.54
CA GLU A 65 3.61 16.57 3.86
C GLU A 65 3.69 15.08 3.57
N VAL A 66 3.32 14.78 2.33
CA VAL A 66 3.07 13.48 1.68
C VAL A 66 4.33 12.60 1.57
N ILE A 67 5.22 12.56 2.58
CA ILE A 67 6.42 11.73 2.59
C ILE A 67 6.15 10.41 3.31
N HIS A 68 5.25 9.60 2.75
CA HIS A 68 5.03 8.21 3.17
C HIS A 68 5.37 7.25 2.03
N LEU A 69 5.61 5.97 2.37
CA LEU A 69 6.11 4.97 1.41
C LEU A 69 5.20 4.84 0.19
N ALA A 70 3.88 4.98 0.36
CA ALA A 70 2.95 4.97 -0.78
C ALA A 70 3.19 6.11 -1.79
N SER A 71 3.53 7.31 -1.34
CA SER A 71 3.87 8.45 -2.21
C SER A 71 5.16 8.22 -2.97
N GLY A 72 6.16 7.62 -2.31
CA GLY A 72 7.38 7.20 -2.97
C GLY A 72 7.11 6.27 -4.15
N MET A 73 6.16 5.34 -4.00
CA MET A 73 5.76 4.43 -5.09
C MET A 73 5.07 5.18 -6.23
N LEU A 74 4.22 6.16 -5.94
CA LEU A 74 3.62 7.03 -6.95
C LEU A 74 4.69 7.82 -7.71
N MET A 75 5.63 8.45 -6.98
CA MET A 75 6.76 9.18 -7.57
C MET A 75 7.66 8.28 -8.41
N ALA A 76 7.85 7.03 -8.00
CA ALA A 76 8.60 6.05 -8.75
C ALA A 76 7.89 5.60 -10.05
N GLY A 77 6.61 5.94 -10.24
CA GLY A 77 5.87 5.71 -11.49
C GLY A 77 4.76 4.65 -11.42
N TYR A 78 4.36 4.22 -10.22
CA TYR A 78 3.13 3.43 -10.04
C TYR A 78 1.90 4.34 -10.13
N ARG A 79 0.87 3.86 -10.82
CA ARG A 79 -0.39 4.63 -11.00
C ARG A 79 -1.35 4.47 -9.84
N SER A 80 -1.34 3.30 -9.21
CA SER A 80 -2.22 2.94 -8.11
C SER A 80 -1.42 2.30 -6.99
N VAL A 81 -1.68 2.73 -5.75
CA VAL A 81 -1.05 2.18 -4.54
C VAL A 81 -2.11 1.81 -3.51
N ILE A 82 -2.06 0.59 -3.00
CA ILE A 82 -2.82 0.14 -1.82
C ILE A 82 -1.85 0.09 -0.65
N ALA A 83 -2.21 0.72 0.46
CA ALA A 83 -1.35 0.87 1.64
C ALA A 83 -2.15 0.81 2.94
N THR A 84 -1.46 0.89 4.08
CA THR A 84 -2.07 0.88 5.41
C THR A 84 -1.68 2.12 6.21
N MET A 85 -2.66 2.77 6.85
CA MET A 85 -2.44 3.96 7.68
C MET A 85 -1.85 3.61 9.06
N TRP A 86 -2.17 2.45 9.61
CA TRP A 86 -1.62 1.96 10.88
C TRP A 86 -1.40 0.45 10.83
N SER A 87 -1.06 -0.15 11.98
CA SER A 87 -0.82 -1.59 12.07
C SER A 87 -2.07 -2.39 11.72
N VAL A 88 -1.91 -3.32 10.78
CA VAL A 88 -2.94 -4.29 10.41
C VAL A 88 -2.68 -5.61 11.14
N MET A 89 -3.73 -6.41 11.31
CA MET A 89 -3.60 -7.75 11.88
C MET A 89 -3.08 -8.72 10.82
N ASP A 90 -2.18 -9.62 11.21
CA ASP A 90 -1.59 -10.62 10.31
C ASP A 90 -2.67 -11.49 9.63
N ASP A 91 -3.77 -11.79 10.32
CA ASP A 91 -4.88 -12.58 9.75
C ASP A 91 -5.74 -11.80 8.74
N ASP A 92 -5.75 -10.46 8.81
CA ASP A 92 -6.60 -9.62 7.96
C ASP A 92 -5.94 -9.32 6.60
N ALA A 93 -4.61 -9.17 6.61
CA ALA A 93 -3.86 -8.79 5.42
C ALA A 93 -3.99 -9.80 4.26
N PRO A 94 -3.89 -11.13 4.47
CA PRO A 94 -4.15 -12.12 3.43
C PRO A 94 -5.57 -12.05 2.89
N PHE A 95 -6.58 -11.89 3.75
CA PHE A 95 -7.97 -11.76 3.31
C PHE A 95 -8.17 -10.57 2.37
N ILE A 96 -7.60 -9.40 2.71
CA ILE A 96 -7.69 -8.21 1.87
C ILE A 96 -6.95 -8.42 0.55
N ALA A 97 -5.72 -8.96 0.60
CA ALA A 97 -4.95 -9.25 -0.60
C ALA A 97 -5.70 -10.20 -1.54
N ASP A 98 -6.21 -11.31 -1.03
CA ASP A 98 -6.96 -12.31 -1.79
C ASP A 98 -8.17 -11.68 -2.48
N LYS A 99 -8.97 -10.88 -1.75
CA LYS A 99 -10.16 -10.23 -2.31
C LYS A 99 -9.82 -9.19 -3.37
N VAL A 100 -8.75 -8.42 -3.15
CA VAL A 100 -8.28 -7.43 -4.12
C VAL A 100 -7.81 -8.12 -5.39
N TYR A 101 -6.93 -9.13 -5.29
CA TYR A 101 -6.44 -9.85 -6.47
C TYR A 101 -7.54 -10.64 -7.16
N GLU A 102 -8.45 -11.28 -6.43
CA GLU A 102 -9.61 -11.96 -7.02
C GLU A 102 -10.44 -11.01 -7.88
N SER A 103 -10.66 -9.77 -7.43
CA SER A 103 -11.39 -8.75 -8.18
C SER A 103 -10.59 -8.28 -9.41
N LEU A 104 -9.32 -7.94 -9.23
CA LEU A 104 -8.47 -7.41 -10.32
C LEU A 104 -8.17 -8.42 -11.41
N MET A 105 -8.05 -9.71 -11.06
CA MET A 105 -7.74 -10.78 -12.00
C MET A 105 -8.96 -11.25 -12.81
N LYS A 106 -10.19 -10.89 -12.42
CA LYS A 106 -11.39 -11.18 -13.21
C LYS A 106 -11.40 -10.43 -14.54
N ASP A 107 -11.03 -9.15 -14.52
CA ASP A 107 -11.05 -8.28 -15.71
C ASP A 107 -9.65 -8.09 -16.34
N GLY A 108 -8.59 -8.44 -15.61
CA GLY A 108 -7.20 -8.38 -16.08
C GLY A 108 -6.72 -6.95 -16.42
N LYS A 109 -7.40 -5.92 -15.92
CA LYS A 109 -7.12 -4.51 -16.21
C LYS A 109 -6.92 -3.73 -14.92
N ILE A 110 -5.89 -2.90 -14.90
CA ILE A 110 -5.69 -1.82 -13.92
C ILE A 110 -5.45 -0.55 -14.72
N GLY A 111 -6.41 0.38 -14.69
CA GLY A 111 -6.23 1.66 -15.36
C GLY A 111 -7.24 2.75 -15.03
N ASN A 112 -8.43 2.40 -14.53
CA ASN A 112 -9.55 3.31 -14.31
C ASN A 112 -10.25 3.03 -12.95
N GLY A 113 -9.52 3.13 -11.83
CA GLY A 113 -10.11 3.00 -10.49
C GLY A 113 -10.46 1.58 -10.04
N GLU A 114 -10.10 0.53 -10.79
CA GLU A 114 -10.40 -0.86 -10.41
C GLU A 114 -9.72 -1.25 -9.10
N ALA A 115 -8.51 -0.75 -8.83
CA ALA A 115 -7.80 -1.01 -7.58
C ALA A 115 -8.53 -0.40 -6.37
N GLY A 116 -9.06 0.82 -6.51
CA GLY A 116 -9.86 1.46 -5.47
C GLY A 116 -11.17 0.72 -5.21
N ARG A 117 -11.85 0.28 -6.28
CA ARG A 117 -13.07 -0.56 -6.17
C ARG A 117 -12.76 -1.90 -5.51
N ALA A 118 -11.72 -2.59 -5.95
CA ALA A 118 -11.31 -3.87 -5.39
C ALA A 118 -10.99 -3.77 -3.90
N LEU A 119 -10.29 -2.70 -3.49
CA LEU A 119 -10.03 -2.45 -2.07
C LEU A 119 -11.31 -2.15 -1.29
N HIS A 120 -12.21 -1.33 -1.85
CA HIS A 120 -13.49 -1.02 -1.22
C HIS A 120 -14.29 -2.30 -0.91
N ASP A 121 -14.40 -3.20 -1.89
CA ASP A 121 -15.14 -4.45 -1.74
C ASP A 121 -14.45 -5.40 -0.75
N ALA A 122 -13.11 -5.47 -0.78
CA ALA A 122 -12.34 -6.24 0.19
C ALA A 122 -12.54 -5.75 1.63
N VAL A 123 -12.47 -4.44 1.86
CA VAL A 123 -12.71 -3.80 3.16
C VAL A 123 -14.16 -4.02 3.63
N ALA A 124 -15.14 -3.93 2.73
CA ALA A 124 -16.53 -4.23 3.05
C ALA A 124 -16.74 -5.70 3.47
N GLY A 125 -16.06 -6.63 2.79
CA GLY A 125 -16.03 -8.04 3.15
C GLY A 125 -15.40 -8.25 4.53
N LEU A 126 -14.25 -7.63 4.80
CA LEU A 126 -13.57 -7.75 6.08
C LEU A 126 -14.43 -7.18 7.21
N ARG A 127 -15.04 -6.01 7.01
CA ARG A 127 -15.97 -5.38 7.96
C ARG A 127 -17.13 -6.30 8.32
N THR A 128 -17.68 -7.02 7.35
CA THR A 128 -18.74 -8.02 7.58
C THR A 128 -18.22 -9.20 8.42
N LEU A 129 -17.01 -9.69 8.12
CA LEU A 129 -16.39 -10.82 8.79
C LEU A 129 -16.05 -10.53 10.26
N VAL A 130 -15.42 -9.38 10.53
CA VAL A 130 -14.91 -9.05 11.87
C VAL A 130 -15.92 -8.26 12.73
N GLY A 131 -16.96 -7.71 12.09
CA GLY A 131 -17.98 -6.87 12.71
C GLY A 131 -17.64 -5.38 12.65
N GLU A 132 -18.68 -4.56 12.46
CA GLU A 132 -18.59 -3.12 12.24
C GLU A 132 -17.77 -2.39 13.31
N LYS A 133 -17.95 -2.75 14.59
CA LYS A 133 -17.27 -2.12 15.74
C LYS A 133 -15.76 -2.36 15.78
N LYS A 134 -15.21 -3.26 14.96
CA LYS A 134 -13.77 -3.54 14.89
C LYS A 134 -13.04 -2.60 13.93
N PHE A 135 -13.29 -1.30 14.04
CA PHE A 135 -12.76 -0.25 13.15
C PHE A 135 -11.25 -0.34 12.92
N GLY A 136 -10.48 -0.64 13.98
CA GLY A 136 -9.03 -0.77 13.91
C GLY A 136 -8.53 -1.86 12.95
N ARG A 137 -9.39 -2.83 12.58
CA ARG A 137 -9.04 -3.92 11.66
C ARG A 137 -9.31 -3.60 10.20
N TRP A 138 -10.38 -2.87 9.88
CA TRP A 138 -10.85 -2.70 8.50
C TRP A 138 -10.72 -1.27 7.95
N VAL A 139 -10.64 -0.25 8.79
CA VAL A 139 -10.40 1.14 8.36
C VAL A 139 -8.95 1.45 7.88
N PRO A 140 -7.86 0.77 8.30
CA PRO A 140 -6.50 1.23 7.96
C PRO A 140 -6.17 1.20 6.47
N TYR A 141 -6.89 0.40 5.69
CA TYR A 141 -6.56 0.18 4.29
C TYR A 141 -6.98 1.37 3.42
N VAL A 142 -6.03 1.90 2.66
CA VAL A 142 -6.23 3.06 1.79
C VAL A 142 -5.72 2.79 0.39
N HIS A 143 -6.37 3.42 -0.59
CA HIS A 143 -5.95 3.48 -1.98
C HIS A 143 -5.57 4.91 -2.33
N ILE A 144 -4.45 5.08 -3.04
CA ILE A 144 -3.94 6.38 -3.50
C ILE A 144 -3.53 6.24 -4.97
N GLY A 145 -4.00 7.15 -5.82
CA GLY A 145 -3.72 7.18 -7.25
C GLY A 145 -4.97 7.00 -8.13
N SER A 146 -4.75 6.73 -9.41
CA SER A 146 -5.79 6.58 -10.45
C SER A 146 -6.38 5.18 -10.53
#